data_AF-A0A8A3PFE2-F1
#
_entry.id   AF-A0A8A3PFE2-F1
#
_cell.length_a   1.000
_cell.length_b   1.000
_cell.length_c   1.000
_cell.angle_alpha   90.00
_cell.angle_beta   90.00
_cell.angle_gamma   90.00
#
_symmetry.space_group_name_H-M   'P 1'
#
loop_
_entity.id
_entity.type
_entity.pdbx_description
1 polymer ?
#
loop_
_entity_poly.entity_id
_entity_poly.type
_entity_poly.pdbx_seq_one_letter_code
_entity_poly.pdbx_strand_id
1 'polypeptide(L)'
;MKPLSFLYLSLAAVSSFSNAAELVKHDAGSDIWKAIQSTSTCTGCNALLLLLKGVAHLGNDAFVNTLTEICDLAGVQDKDVCAGAIGLEGPIIAHDLRKMTIGSHTSKLFCITMFGLCDYPAVTPYTVPFPKPKPATQRPVVSGKKPLKIVHFTDIHVDNEYEVGANTNCTKPICCRPYTSADAPGQNSSPAGKYGNSKCDAPISLEESMYAAIKKIVPDATATLFTGDIVEGAIWLVNQTGNIKDINDAYSRMAGLPNLFATAGNHESAPVNSFPPKAIGDTSSQWVYDTLSADWVPFIGSTAASSAASFGAYSKLLPGSKLRIISINTSLYYRSNFWLYEATMQNDPDGQLAWLVTQLQAAEDAGERVYIIGHMPLGSTDTFHDASNYFNQITQRYSATIAALFFGEFDRASLPTPH
;
A
#
# COMPACT_ATOMS: atom_id res chain seq x y z
N MET A 1 1.20 5.63 8.09
CA MET A 1 2.30 5.11 8.95
C MET A 1 3.63 5.82 8.65
N LYS A 2 4.48 6.14 9.65
CA LYS A 2 5.89 6.48 9.34
C LYS A 2 6.57 5.20 8.86
N PRO A 3 7.26 5.18 7.70
CA PRO A 3 8.14 4.05 7.40
C PRO A 3 9.10 3.89 8.59
N LEU A 4 9.57 2.67 8.86
CA LEU A 4 10.69 2.45 9.78
C LEU A 4 11.93 3.20 9.26
N SER A 5 11.95 4.52 9.41
CA SER A 5 13.11 5.38 9.24
C SER A 5 13.93 5.19 10.50
N PHE A 6 14.69 4.09 10.51
CA PHE A 6 15.86 3.96 11.34
C PHE A 6 16.80 5.12 11.00
N LEU A 7 17.05 6.03 11.96
CA LEU A 7 18.31 6.74 12.22
C LEU A 7 18.05 8.10 12.86
N TYR A 8 18.48 8.22 14.12
CA TYR A 8 19.30 9.35 14.58
C TYR A 8 20.22 8.83 15.68
N LEU A 9 21.51 8.60 15.37
CA LEU A 9 22.69 9.06 16.12
C LEU A 9 23.99 8.45 15.57
N SER A 10 24.99 9.32 15.46
CA SER A 10 26.34 9.14 14.92
C SER A 10 27.35 8.53 15.91
N LEU A 11 28.29 7.68 15.45
CA LEU A 11 29.75 7.93 15.34
C LEU A 11 30.55 6.65 14.97
N ALA A 12 31.75 6.88 14.43
CA ALA A 12 32.64 5.98 13.69
C ALA A 12 33.18 4.72 14.40
N ALA A 13 33.39 3.64 13.63
CA ALA A 13 34.68 2.93 13.51
C ALA A 13 34.61 1.88 12.38
N VAL A 14 35.64 1.85 11.53
CA VAL A 14 35.83 0.86 10.46
C VAL A 14 36.57 -0.36 11.03
N SER A 15 36.06 -1.56 10.78
CA SER A 15 36.90 -2.76 10.74
C SER A 15 36.37 -3.79 9.75
N SER A 16 37.32 -4.33 8.99
CA SER A 16 37.22 -5.32 7.93
C SER A 16 36.56 -6.65 8.36
N PHE A 17 35.53 -7.09 7.63
CA PHE A 17 34.96 -8.43 7.76
C PHE A 17 35.52 -9.34 6.66
N SER A 18 36.40 -10.26 7.07
CA SER A 18 36.81 -11.43 6.30
C SER A 18 36.13 -12.68 6.85
N ASN A 19 35.59 -13.48 5.94
CA ASN A 19 35.05 -14.85 6.06
C ASN A 19 33.58 -15.04 6.47
N ALA A 20 32.77 -15.36 5.45
CA ALA A 20 31.36 -15.77 5.52
C ALA A 20 31.11 -17.16 6.14
N ALA A 21 32.12 -17.79 6.77
CA ALA A 21 32.04 -19.14 7.33
C ALA A 21 31.94 -19.20 8.87
N GLU A 22 31.97 -18.05 9.57
CA GLU A 22 31.88 -17.98 11.04
C GLU A 22 30.49 -17.58 11.59
N LEU A 23 29.47 -17.47 10.74
CA LEU A 23 28.11 -17.02 11.12
C LEU A 23 27.25 -18.06 11.87
N VAL A 24 27.84 -19.17 12.35
CA VAL A 24 27.20 -20.08 13.30
C VAL A 24 27.68 -19.73 14.71
N LYS A 25 27.29 -18.56 15.20
CA LYS A 25 27.35 -18.20 16.62
C LYS A 25 25.97 -17.78 17.09
N HIS A 26 25.69 -18.07 18.36
CA HIS A 26 24.48 -17.74 19.12
C HIS A 26 24.16 -16.22 19.23
N ASP A 27 24.74 -15.36 18.40
CA ASP A 27 24.66 -13.89 18.51
C ASP A 27 24.52 -13.17 17.14
N ALA A 28 23.99 -13.86 16.12
CA ALA A 28 23.88 -13.30 14.77
C ALA A 28 23.01 -12.02 14.71
N GLY A 29 21.93 -11.94 15.50
CA GLY A 29 21.07 -10.75 15.55
C GLY A 29 21.78 -9.54 16.16
N SER A 30 22.43 -9.71 17.31
CA SER A 30 23.29 -8.70 17.96
C SER A 30 24.39 -8.16 17.04
N ASP A 31 25.11 -9.03 16.32
CA ASP A 31 26.18 -8.58 15.42
C ASP A 31 25.65 -7.81 14.21
N ILE A 32 24.54 -8.26 13.62
CA ILE A 32 23.86 -7.54 12.54
C ILE A 32 23.27 -6.22 13.05
N TRP A 33 22.73 -6.19 14.27
CA TRP A 33 22.23 -4.96 14.88
C TRP A 33 23.33 -3.91 15.05
N LYS A 34 24.51 -4.30 15.56
CA LYS A 34 25.67 -3.40 15.61
C LYS A 34 26.07 -2.91 14.20
N ALA A 35 26.02 -3.80 13.21
CA ALA A 35 26.29 -3.43 11.82
C ALA A 35 25.28 -2.38 11.33
N ILE A 36 23.98 -2.57 11.57
CA ILE A 36 22.92 -1.60 11.27
C ILE A 36 23.21 -0.24 11.91
N GLN A 37 23.52 -0.22 13.21
CA GLN A 37 23.81 1.01 13.96
C GLN A 37 25.01 1.78 13.39
N SER A 38 26.02 1.07 12.88
CA SER A 38 27.22 1.68 12.28
C SER A 38 27.06 2.09 10.81
N THR A 39 25.99 1.63 10.15
CA THR A 39 25.81 1.82 8.71
C THR A 39 25.21 3.19 8.40
N SER A 40 25.95 4.00 7.65
CA SER A 40 25.53 5.36 7.25
C SER A 40 25.75 5.67 5.77
N THR A 41 26.20 4.69 4.98
CA THR A 41 26.51 4.88 3.55
C THR A 41 25.84 3.83 2.69
N CYS A 42 25.68 4.12 1.40
CA CYS A 42 25.13 3.15 0.44
C CYS A 42 25.99 1.88 0.33
N THR A 43 27.32 2.03 0.36
CA THR A 43 28.24 0.88 0.38
C THR A 43 28.08 0.05 1.64
N GLY A 44 27.91 0.70 2.79
CA GLY A 44 27.62 0.02 4.05
C GLY A 44 26.31 -0.76 3.99
N CYS A 45 25.26 -0.17 3.38
CA CYS A 45 24.00 -0.89 3.18
C CYS A 45 24.19 -2.14 2.30
N ASN A 46 24.94 -2.06 1.21
CA ASN A 46 25.25 -3.24 0.41
C ASN A 46 25.96 -4.35 1.20
N ALA A 47 26.87 -3.99 2.12
CA ALA A 47 27.51 -4.95 3.01
C ALA A 47 26.50 -5.60 3.98
N LEU A 48 25.58 -4.81 4.54
CA LEU A 48 24.48 -5.30 5.37
C LEU A 48 23.57 -6.25 4.59
N LEU A 49 23.22 -5.91 3.34
CA LEU A 49 22.42 -6.79 2.49
C LEU A 49 23.12 -8.11 2.20
N LEU A 50 24.45 -8.15 2.08
CA LEU A 50 25.21 -9.41 1.96
C LEU A 50 25.07 -10.28 3.21
N LEU A 51 25.14 -9.69 4.41
CA LEU A 51 24.92 -10.40 5.67
C LEU A 51 23.50 -10.97 5.75
N LEU A 52 22.49 -10.12 5.51
CA LEU A 52 21.08 -10.51 5.53
C LEU A 52 20.77 -11.56 4.46
N LYS A 53 21.36 -11.46 3.27
CA LYS A 53 21.26 -12.48 2.23
C LYS A 53 21.87 -13.80 2.69
N GLY A 54 23.00 -13.77 3.37
CA GLY A 54 23.61 -14.95 4.01
C GLY A 54 22.64 -15.64 4.98
N VAL A 55 22.03 -14.88 5.88
CA VAL A 55 21.01 -15.39 6.82
C VAL A 55 19.80 -15.94 6.08
N ALA A 56 19.32 -15.24 5.04
CA ALA A 56 18.20 -15.72 4.23
C ALA A 56 18.50 -17.08 3.59
N HIS A 57 19.75 -17.35 3.17
CA HIS A 57 20.14 -18.66 2.64
C HIS A 57 20.16 -19.79 3.69
N LEU A 58 20.16 -19.48 4.99
CA LEU A 58 20.05 -20.48 6.06
C LEU A 58 18.61 -20.98 6.26
N GLY A 59 17.60 -20.27 5.74
CA GLY A 59 16.19 -20.63 5.82
C GLY A 59 15.31 -19.47 6.30
N ASN A 60 14.00 -19.58 6.09
CA ASN A 60 13.04 -18.55 6.54
C ASN A 60 13.04 -18.43 8.07
N ASP A 61 13.06 -19.55 8.80
CA ASP A 61 13.07 -19.54 10.26
C ASP A 61 14.30 -18.82 10.82
N ALA A 62 15.49 -19.10 10.28
CA ALA A 62 16.72 -18.42 10.67
C ALA A 62 16.64 -16.91 10.42
N PHE A 63 16.09 -16.51 9.28
CA PHE A 63 15.92 -15.11 8.91
C PHE A 63 14.92 -14.38 9.80
N VAL A 64 13.72 -14.95 10.01
CA VAL A 64 12.67 -14.42 10.87
C VAL A 64 13.16 -14.29 12.31
N ASN A 65 13.81 -15.33 12.85
CA ASN A 65 14.36 -15.30 14.21
C ASN A 65 15.42 -14.20 14.37
N THR A 66 16.32 -14.06 13.40
CA THR A 66 17.37 -13.02 13.42
C THR A 66 16.76 -11.61 13.37
N LEU A 67 15.80 -11.36 12.48
CA LEU A 67 15.14 -10.06 12.40
C LEU A 67 14.31 -9.75 13.65
N THR A 68 13.65 -10.77 14.23
CA THR A 68 12.89 -10.61 15.48
C THR A 68 13.82 -10.25 16.64
N GLU A 69 14.97 -10.91 16.74
CA GLU A 69 16.01 -10.57 17.73
C GLU A 69 16.50 -9.11 17.54
N ILE A 70 16.74 -8.69 16.30
CA ILE A 70 17.14 -7.30 16.01
C ILE A 70 16.05 -6.31 16.45
N CYS A 71 14.77 -6.61 16.19
CA CYS A 71 13.64 -5.78 16.59
C CYS A 71 13.55 -5.64 18.12
N ASP A 72 13.68 -6.77 18.83
CA ASP A 72 13.70 -6.82 20.30
C ASP A 72 14.88 -6.02 20.88
N LEU A 73 16.08 -6.17 20.30
CA LEU A 73 17.29 -5.45 20.73
C LEU A 73 17.20 -3.94 20.45
N ALA A 74 16.56 -3.55 19.37
CA ALA A 74 16.35 -2.15 19.01
C ALA A 74 15.33 -1.47 19.94
N GLY A 75 14.45 -2.23 20.60
CA GLY A 75 13.42 -1.70 21.50
C GLY A 75 12.42 -0.78 20.80
N VAL A 76 12.24 -0.95 19.49
CA VAL A 76 11.40 -0.09 18.66
C VAL A 76 9.91 -0.40 18.79
N GLN A 77 9.57 -1.63 19.15
CA GLN A 77 8.21 -2.14 19.31
C GLN A 77 8.17 -3.18 20.43
N ASP A 78 6.96 -3.51 20.89
CA ASP A 78 6.74 -4.62 21.81
C ASP A 78 7.08 -5.96 21.14
N LYS A 79 7.51 -6.95 21.94
CA LYS A 79 8.01 -8.24 21.44
C LYS A 79 7.00 -9.03 20.61
N ASP A 80 5.73 -8.99 20.99
CA ASP A 80 4.64 -9.63 20.24
C ASP A 80 4.38 -8.95 18.89
N VAL A 81 4.52 -7.62 18.84
CA VAL A 81 4.44 -6.85 17.59
C VAL A 81 5.62 -7.19 16.68
N CYS A 82 6.84 -7.22 17.22
CA CYS A 82 8.05 -7.67 16.50
C CYS A 82 7.84 -9.08 15.92
N ALA A 83 7.45 -10.04 16.77
CA ALA A 83 7.27 -11.43 16.37
C ALA A 83 6.17 -11.60 15.29
N GLY A 84 5.02 -10.94 15.45
CA GLY A 84 3.90 -11.06 14.50
C GLY A 84 4.22 -10.42 13.14
N ALA A 85 4.67 -9.15 13.14
CA ALA A 85 4.96 -8.44 11.89
C ALA A 85 6.12 -9.09 11.11
N ILE A 86 7.21 -9.45 11.79
CA ILE A 86 8.38 -10.07 11.14
C ILE A 86 8.07 -11.51 10.74
N GLY A 87 7.25 -12.23 11.51
CA GLY A 87 6.79 -13.58 11.15
C GLY A 87 6.00 -13.60 9.84
N LEU A 88 5.24 -12.54 9.57
CA LEU A 88 4.45 -12.38 8.35
C LEU A 88 5.30 -11.90 7.15
N GLU A 89 6.06 -10.81 7.31
CA GLU A 89 6.80 -10.16 6.20
C GLU A 89 8.18 -10.78 5.93
N GLY A 90 8.84 -11.28 6.98
CA GLY A 90 10.20 -11.81 6.92
C GLY A 90 10.43 -12.87 5.84
N PRO A 91 9.51 -13.82 5.61
CA PRO A 91 9.61 -14.79 4.51
C PRO A 91 9.67 -14.15 3.11
N ILE A 92 8.92 -13.07 2.87
CA ILE A 92 8.89 -12.34 1.59
C ILE A 92 10.23 -11.64 1.38
N ILE A 93 10.69 -10.91 2.40
CA ILE A 93 11.98 -10.24 2.42
C ILE A 93 13.13 -11.23 2.17
N ALA A 94 13.11 -12.40 2.83
CA ALA A 94 14.10 -13.46 2.64
C ALA A 94 14.10 -14.00 1.21
N HIS A 95 12.91 -14.18 0.61
CA HIS A 95 12.77 -14.60 -0.77
C HIS A 95 13.47 -13.63 -1.74
N ASP A 96 13.25 -12.32 -1.57
CA ASP A 96 13.82 -11.31 -2.47
C ASP A 96 15.33 -11.18 -2.30
N LEU A 97 15.82 -11.18 -1.05
CA LEU A 97 17.26 -11.11 -0.77
C LEU A 97 18.03 -12.27 -1.42
N ARG A 98 17.48 -13.50 -1.41
CA ARG A 98 18.12 -14.66 -2.07
C ARG A 98 18.30 -14.41 -3.57
N LYS A 99 17.33 -13.78 -4.22
CA LYS A 99 17.33 -13.50 -5.66
C LYS A 99 18.07 -12.21 -6.03
N MET A 100 18.22 -11.28 -5.09
CA MET A 100 18.76 -9.95 -5.33
C MET A 100 20.26 -9.95 -5.65
N THR A 101 20.64 -9.22 -6.70
CA THR A 101 22.06 -8.93 -7.00
C THR A 101 22.49 -7.69 -6.24
N ILE A 102 23.44 -7.81 -5.30
CA ILE A 102 23.92 -6.67 -4.50
C ILE A 102 24.73 -5.70 -5.37
N GLY A 103 24.48 -4.40 -5.22
CA GLY A 103 25.02 -3.34 -6.07
C GLY A 103 24.16 -3.02 -7.31
N SER A 104 23.10 -3.80 -7.58
CA SER A 104 22.13 -3.54 -8.63
C SER A 104 21.21 -2.36 -8.31
N HIS A 105 20.45 -1.90 -9.32
CA HIS A 105 19.37 -0.93 -9.15
C HIS A 105 18.37 -1.37 -8.07
N THR A 106 17.92 -2.64 -8.09
CA THR A 106 17.03 -3.21 -7.07
C THR A 106 17.61 -3.07 -5.67
N SER A 107 18.88 -3.46 -5.46
CA SER A 107 19.49 -3.40 -4.12
C SER A 107 19.64 -1.98 -3.59
N LYS A 108 19.85 -0.98 -4.47
CA LYS A 108 19.86 0.43 -4.08
C LYS A 108 18.46 0.87 -3.63
N LEU A 109 17.42 0.56 -4.40
CA LEU A 109 16.04 0.89 -4.00
C LEU A 109 15.64 0.20 -2.70
N PHE A 110 16.04 -1.05 -2.52
CA PHE A 110 15.81 -1.79 -1.28
C PHE A 110 16.51 -1.14 -0.08
N CYS A 111 17.76 -0.68 -0.25
CA CYS A 111 18.48 0.10 0.76
C CYS A 111 17.76 1.40 1.15
N ILE A 112 17.20 2.12 0.17
CA ILE A 112 16.45 3.35 0.43
C ILE A 112 15.18 3.05 1.20
N THR A 113 14.46 1.98 0.85
CA THR A 113 13.20 1.59 1.50
C THR A 113 13.41 1.06 2.90
N MET A 114 14.33 0.13 3.10
CA MET A 114 14.49 -0.56 4.40
C MET A 114 15.31 0.24 5.42
N PHE A 115 16.27 1.05 4.94
CA PHE A 115 17.25 1.70 5.81
C PHE A 115 17.32 3.22 5.62
N GLY A 116 16.62 3.79 4.64
CA GLY A 116 16.76 5.22 4.32
C GLY A 116 18.16 5.59 3.80
N LEU A 117 18.88 4.62 3.22
CA LEU A 117 20.25 4.78 2.76
C LEU A 117 20.35 4.71 1.23
N CYS A 118 21.40 5.31 0.68
CA CYS A 118 21.62 5.55 -0.76
C CYS A 118 20.84 6.76 -1.31
N ASP A 119 21.40 7.37 -2.35
CA ASP A 119 20.69 8.32 -3.18
C ASP A 119 19.73 7.58 -4.12
N TYR A 120 18.60 8.22 -4.44
CA TYR A 120 17.69 7.69 -5.44
C TYR A 120 18.41 7.53 -6.79
N PRO A 121 18.37 6.33 -7.40
CA PRO A 121 18.93 6.15 -8.73
C PRO A 121 18.16 6.98 -9.76
N ALA A 122 18.79 7.28 -10.89
CA ALA A 122 18.10 7.83 -12.05
C ALA A 122 16.99 6.86 -12.51
N VAL A 123 15.90 7.43 -13.03
CA VAL A 123 14.78 6.66 -13.56
C VAL A 123 15.26 5.72 -14.67
N THR A 124 14.86 4.45 -14.60
CA THR A 124 15.16 3.49 -15.66
C THR A 124 14.52 3.95 -16.97
N PRO A 125 15.29 4.06 -18.08
CA PRO A 125 14.71 4.52 -19.34
C PRO A 125 13.65 3.55 -19.86
N TYR A 126 12.41 4.03 -19.95
CA TYR A 126 11.31 3.32 -20.59
C TYR A 126 10.33 4.32 -21.18
N THR A 127 10.01 4.12 -22.47
CA THR A 127 9.03 4.93 -23.19
C THR A 127 7.73 4.15 -23.28
N VAL A 128 6.66 4.64 -22.66
CA VAL A 128 5.35 3.98 -22.71
C VAL A 128 4.84 3.98 -24.17
N PRO A 129 4.49 2.81 -24.74
CA PRO A 129 3.97 2.75 -26.08
C PRO A 129 2.53 3.27 -26.15
N PHE A 130 2.27 4.23 -27.04
CA PHE A 130 0.94 4.80 -27.28
C PHE A 130 0.41 4.41 -28.66
N PRO A 131 -0.84 3.92 -28.78
CA PRO A 131 -1.42 3.52 -30.07
C PRO A 131 -1.60 4.69 -31.06
N LYS A 132 -1.81 5.91 -30.56
CA LYS A 132 -2.00 7.13 -31.36
C LYS A 132 -1.20 8.29 -30.76
N PRO A 133 -0.75 9.27 -31.56
CA PRO A 133 -0.10 10.48 -31.04
C PRO A 133 -1.06 11.34 -30.21
N LYS A 134 -0.53 12.19 -29.33
CA LYS A 134 -1.33 13.13 -28.52
C LYS A 134 -2.11 14.06 -29.46
N PRO A 135 -3.46 14.11 -29.37
CA PRO A 135 -4.23 15.03 -30.19
C PRO A 135 -3.95 16.48 -29.78
N ALA A 136 -4.17 17.43 -30.70
CA ALA A 136 -4.10 18.86 -30.40
C ALA A 136 -5.25 19.35 -29.51
N THR A 137 -6.26 18.52 -29.28
CA THR A 137 -7.41 18.80 -28.42
C THR A 137 -6.96 19.10 -27.00
N GLN A 138 -7.45 20.20 -26.45
CA GLN A 138 -7.17 20.60 -25.07
C GLN A 138 -8.33 20.21 -24.14
N ARG A 139 -8.13 20.38 -22.83
CA ARG A 139 -9.19 20.24 -21.84
C ARG A 139 -10.37 21.16 -22.23
N PRO A 140 -11.62 20.65 -22.26
CA PRO A 140 -12.79 21.46 -22.56
C PRO A 140 -12.94 22.63 -21.59
N VAL A 141 -13.50 23.73 -22.09
CA VAL A 141 -13.95 24.83 -21.24
C VAL A 141 -15.05 24.36 -20.27
N VAL A 142 -15.21 25.08 -19.16
CA VAL A 142 -16.27 24.81 -18.19
C VAL A 142 -17.62 24.80 -18.91
N SER A 143 -18.41 23.75 -18.71
CA SER A 143 -19.59 23.48 -19.54
C SER A 143 -20.80 24.38 -19.24
N GLY A 144 -20.79 25.13 -18.12
CA GLY A 144 -21.94 25.90 -17.63
C GLY A 144 -23.14 25.06 -17.18
N LYS A 145 -23.05 23.72 -17.22
CA LYS A 145 -24.11 22.81 -16.78
C LYS A 145 -24.07 22.61 -15.26
N LYS A 146 -25.14 22.02 -14.72
CA LYS A 146 -25.18 21.59 -13.30
C LYS A 146 -23.97 20.70 -13.00
N PRO A 147 -23.11 21.05 -12.01
CA PRO A 147 -21.97 20.23 -11.63
C PRO A 147 -22.39 18.84 -11.13
N LEU A 148 -21.52 17.85 -11.37
CA LEU A 148 -21.64 16.55 -10.73
C LEU A 148 -21.27 16.68 -9.26
N LYS A 149 -22.00 15.99 -8.39
CA LYS A 149 -21.66 15.85 -6.97
C LYS A 149 -21.06 14.47 -6.76
N ILE A 150 -19.78 14.43 -6.44
CA ILE A 150 -19.03 13.19 -6.24
C ILE A 150 -18.65 13.13 -4.77
N VAL A 151 -18.99 12.02 -4.11
CA VAL A 151 -18.50 11.72 -2.77
C VAL A 151 -17.18 10.98 -2.93
N HIS A 152 -16.13 11.39 -2.23
CA HIS A 152 -14.86 10.67 -2.17
C HIS A 152 -14.47 10.52 -0.70
N PHE A 153 -14.29 9.29 -0.26
CA PHE A 153 -13.70 8.93 1.02
C PHE A 153 -12.70 7.79 0.81
N THR A 154 -11.86 7.55 1.82
CA THR A 154 -10.69 6.68 1.73
C THR A 154 -10.23 6.32 3.13
N ASP A 155 -9.37 5.31 3.25
CA ASP A 155 -8.61 5.01 4.48
C ASP A 155 -9.54 4.89 5.69
N ILE A 156 -10.59 4.06 5.55
CA ILE A 156 -11.61 3.94 6.60
C ILE A 156 -11.08 3.18 7.82
N HIS A 157 -10.05 2.34 7.64
CA HIS A 157 -9.36 1.54 8.67
C HIS A 157 -10.29 1.16 9.82
N VAL A 158 -11.24 0.28 9.53
CA VAL A 158 -12.28 -0.09 10.49
C VAL A 158 -11.73 -1.15 11.41
N ASP A 159 -11.60 -0.81 12.69
CA ASP A 159 -11.20 -1.73 13.73
C ASP A 159 -12.44 -2.43 14.32
N ASN A 160 -12.67 -3.68 13.89
CA ASN A 160 -13.74 -4.53 14.42
C ASN A 160 -13.50 -5.00 15.86
N GLU A 161 -12.29 -4.82 16.39
CA GLU A 161 -11.92 -5.09 17.79
C GLU A 161 -11.88 -3.81 18.65
N TYR A 162 -12.22 -2.64 18.09
CA TYR A 162 -12.31 -1.40 18.84
C TYR A 162 -13.30 -1.53 20.00
N GLU A 163 -12.85 -1.22 21.21
CA GLU A 163 -13.69 -1.28 22.41
C GLU A 163 -13.83 0.10 23.06
N VAL A 164 -15.06 0.60 23.16
CA VAL A 164 -15.36 1.85 23.85
C VAL A 164 -14.94 1.75 25.31
N GLY A 165 -14.17 2.73 25.78
CA GLY A 165 -13.61 2.75 27.12
C GLY A 165 -12.24 2.09 27.26
N ALA A 166 -11.77 1.33 26.27
CA ALA A 166 -10.42 0.77 26.28
C ALA A 166 -9.35 1.86 26.23
N ASN A 167 -8.13 1.52 26.62
CA ASN A 167 -7.04 2.49 26.75
C ASN A 167 -6.61 3.03 25.39
N THR A 168 -6.63 4.36 25.24
CA THR A 168 -6.12 5.05 24.04
C THR A 168 -4.62 5.33 24.11
N ASN A 169 -3.95 5.02 25.23
CA ASN A 169 -2.54 5.29 25.46
C ASN A 169 -1.80 4.01 25.88
N CYS A 170 -1.64 3.12 24.92
CA CYS A 170 -0.96 1.83 25.05
C CYS A 170 0.45 1.89 24.43
N THR A 171 1.20 0.78 24.52
CA THR A 171 2.54 0.63 23.91
C THR A 171 2.51 0.07 22.49
N LYS A 172 1.34 -0.38 22.01
CA LYS A 172 1.16 -0.94 20.67
C LYS A 172 1.11 0.16 19.59
N PRO A 173 1.37 -0.18 18.31
CA PRO A 173 1.24 0.75 17.19
C PRO A 173 -0.15 1.38 17.05
N ILE A 174 -1.22 0.63 17.32
CA ILE A 174 -2.59 1.14 17.45
C ILE A 174 -3.15 0.75 18.82
N CYS A 175 -4.04 1.57 19.40
CA CYS A 175 -4.64 1.33 20.72
C CYS A 175 -6.17 1.14 20.62
N CYS A 176 -6.91 1.40 21.71
CA CYS A 176 -8.37 1.23 21.81
C CYS A 176 -8.86 -0.22 21.75
N ARG A 177 -7.97 -1.18 22.03
CA ARG A 177 -8.29 -2.58 22.29
C ARG A 177 -7.83 -2.99 23.68
N PRO A 178 -8.47 -3.98 24.32
CA PRO A 178 -8.05 -4.50 25.63
C PRO A 178 -6.86 -5.48 25.50
N TYR A 179 -5.74 -5.07 24.91
CA TYR A 179 -4.55 -5.93 24.73
C TYR A 179 -4.03 -6.52 26.06
N THR A 180 -4.12 -5.73 27.13
CA THR A 180 -3.81 -6.17 28.50
C THR A 180 -4.97 -5.84 29.44
N SER A 181 -4.96 -6.41 30.64
CA SER A 181 -5.96 -6.07 31.67
C SER A 181 -5.94 -4.59 32.08
N ALA A 182 -4.81 -3.90 31.92
CA ALA A 182 -4.72 -2.45 32.14
C ALA A 182 -5.34 -1.64 31.00
N ASP A 183 -5.47 -2.23 29.81
CA ASP A 183 -6.08 -1.58 28.65
C ASP A 183 -7.61 -1.72 28.63
N ALA A 184 -8.17 -2.61 29.45
CA ALA A 184 -9.60 -2.85 29.50
C ALA A 184 -10.41 -1.62 29.94
N PRO A 185 -11.69 -1.51 29.53
CA PRO A 185 -12.58 -0.46 30.01
C PRO A 185 -12.65 -0.39 31.54
N GLY A 186 -12.52 0.82 32.08
CA GLY A 186 -12.54 1.09 33.52
C GLY A 186 -11.25 0.76 34.27
N GLN A 187 -10.20 0.27 33.59
CA GLN A 187 -8.89 -0.02 34.19
C GLN A 187 -7.78 0.98 33.78
N ASN A 188 -8.11 1.96 32.95
CA ASN A 188 -7.19 2.93 32.39
C ASN A 188 -7.64 4.38 32.67
N SER A 189 -6.73 5.35 32.48
CA SER A 189 -6.98 6.78 32.67
C SER A 189 -7.28 7.54 31.37
N SER A 190 -7.37 6.85 30.23
CA SER A 190 -7.54 7.46 28.91
C SER A 190 -8.52 6.62 28.07
N PRO A 191 -9.83 6.63 28.42
CA PRO A 191 -10.81 5.76 27.79
C PRO A 191 -11.16 6.18 26.37
N ALA A 192 -11.25 5.18 25.49
CA ALA A 192 -11.65 5.30 24.09
C ALA A 192 -13.09 5.82 23.95
N GLY A 193 -13.30 6.78 23.05
CA GLY A 193 -14.60 7.39 22.82
C GLY A 193 -15.51 6.54 21.93
N LYS A 194 -16.82 6.83 21.93
CA LYS A 194 -17.77 6.12 21.07
C LYS A 194 -17.42 6.17 19.57
N TYR A 195 -16.84 7.28 19.11
CA TYR A 195 -16.58 7.56 17.70
C TYR A 195 -15.09 7.63 17.37
N GLY A 196 -14.23 6.99 18.17
CA GLY A 196 -12.79 6.94 17.90
C GLY A 196 -11.93 7.81 18.83
N ASN A 197 -10.63 7.74 18.57
CA ASN A 197 -9.58 8.56 19.16
C ASN A 197 -8.44 8.68 18.13
N SER A 198 -7.67 9.77 18.14
CA SER A 198 -6.59 9.99 17.16
C SER A 198 -5.39 9.04 17.29
N LYS A 199 -5.37 8.16 18.30
CA LYS A 199 -4.34 7.12 18.51
C LYS A 199 -4.82 5.71 18.13
N CYS A 200 -5.97 5.62 17.48
CA CYS A 200 -6.66 4.38 17.18
C CYS A 200 -7.26 4.45 15.80
N ASP A 201 -7.54 3.28 15.25
CA ASP A 201 -8.34 3.13 14.05
C ASP A 201 -9.84 3.30 14.33
N ALA A 202 -10.61 3.39 13.25
CA ALA A 202 -12.00 3.82 13.32
C ALA A 202 -12.90 2.71 13.87
N PRO A 203 -13.74 2.97 14.88
CA PRO A 203 -14.83 2.05 15.19
C PRO A 203 -15.89 2.06 14.09
N ILE A 204 -16.64 0.96 13.96
CA ILE A 204 -17.81 0.84 13.06
C ILE A 204 -18.78 2.02 13.23
N SER A 205 -18.96 2.52 14.46
CA SER A 205 -19.82 3.66 14.76
C SER A 205 -19.41 4.95 14.04
N LEU A 206 -18.12 5.18 13.82
CA LEU A 206 -17.61 6.33 13.07
C LEU A 206 -17.92 6.16 11.59
N GLU A 207 -17.61 4.98 11.03
CA GLU A 207 -17.91 4.61 9.64
C GLU A 207 -19.40 4.80 9.31
N GLU A 208 -20.30 4.22 10.10
CA GLU A 208 -21.74 4.34 9.91
C GLU A 208 -22.23 5.79 10.03
N SER A 209 -21.65 6.56 10.95
CA SER A 209 -21.98 7.99 11.10
C SER A 209 -21.57 8.81 9.88
N MET A 210 -20.44 8.48 9.24
CA MET A 210 -19.99 9.09 8.00
C MET A 210 -20.98 8.79 6.87
N TYR A 211 -21.42 7.54 6.70
CA TYR A 211 -22.41 7.19 5.68
C TYR A 211 -23.76 7.87 5.91
N ALA A 212 -24.20 7.99 7.16
CA ALA A 212 -25.41 8.74 7.51
C ALA A 212 -25.27 10.23 7.16
N ALA A 213 -24.10 10.83 7.41
CA ALA A 213 -23.80 12.21 7.05
C ALA A 213 -23.79 12.41 5.53
N ILE A 214 -23.17 11.50 4.76
CA ILE A 214 -23.17 11.53 3.29
C ILE A 214 -24.60 11.57 2.75
N LYS A 215 -25.45 10.64 3.21
CA LYS A 215 -26.86 10.56 2.80
C LYS A 215 -27.66 11.81 3.15
N LYS A 216 -27.31 12.51 4.24
CA LYS A 216 -27.97 13.73 4.69
C LYS A 216 -27.49 14.99 3.94
N ILE A 217 -26.18 15.14 3.74
CA ILE A 217 -25.55 16.35 3.20
C ILE A 217 -25.60 16.37 1.68
N VAL A 218 -25.43 15.20 1.04
CA VAL A 218 -25.37 15.07 -0.42
C VAL A 218 -26.32 13.96 -0.90
N PRO A 219 -27.64 14.06 -0.61
CA PRO A 219 -28.61 13.02 -0.99
C PRO A 219 -28.73 12.83 -2.50
N ASP A 220 -28.33 13.81 -3.30
CA ASP A 220 -28.30 13.79 -4.78
C ASP A 220 -26.89 13.54 -5.35
N ALA A 221 -26.02 12.87 -4.60
CA ALA A 221 -24.70 12.45 -5.09
C ALA A 221 -24.84 11.59 -6.36
N THR A 222 -24.03 11.93 -7.38
CA THR A 222 -24.01 11.23 -8.67
C THR A 222 -23.28 9.89 -8.55
N ALA A 223 -22.18 9.86 -7.83
CA ALA A 223 -21.36 8.68 -7.61
C ALA A 223 -20.54 8.81 -6.33
N THR A 224 -20.04 7.67 -5.88
CA THR A 224 -19.18 7.54 -4.70
C THR A 224 -17.87 6.89 -5.13
N LEU A 225 -16.75 7.51 -4.80
CA LEU A 225 -15.40 6.98 -5.00
C LEU A 225 -14.87 6.56 -3.63
N PHE A 226 -14.48 5.29 -3.51
CA PHE A 226 -13.84 4.77 -2.30
C PHE A 226 -12.44 4.27 -2.64
N THR A 227 -11.40 4.91 -2.11
CA THR A 227 -10.03 4.61 -2.53
C THR A 227 -9.29 3.61 -1.66
N GLY A 228 -9.97 2.69 -0.97
CA GLY A 228 -9.33 1.54 -0.31
C GLY A 228 -8.94 1.78 1.16
N ASP A 229 -8.22 0.81 1.73
CA ASP A 229 -7.81 0.70 3.12
C ASP A 229 -8.97 0.54 4.10
N ILE A 230 -9.58 -0.65 4.02
CA ILE A 230 -10.65 -1.13 4.90
C ILE A 230 -10.09 -1.66 6.22
N VAL A 231 -9.05 -2.48 6.14
CA VAL A 231 -8.51 -3.25 7.27
C VAL A 231 -7.67 -2.33 8.16
N GLU A 232 -7.78 -2.53 9.46
CA GLU A 232 -7.09 -1.78 10.51
C GLU A 232 -5.56 -2.00 10.55
N GLY A 233 -4.86 -1.22 11.38
CA GLY A 233 -3.41 -1.06 11.43
C GLY A 233 -2.63 -1.99 12.38
N ALA A 234 -3.27 -2.93 13.05
CA ALA A 234 -2.69 -4.01 13.85
C ALA A 234 -2.16 -5.15 12.96
N ILE A 235 -1.31 -4.77 12.01
CA ILE A 235 -0.75 -5.61 10.95
C ILE A 235 -0.04 -6.88 11.45
N TRP A 236 0.31 -6.94 12.74
CA TRP A 236 0.94 -8.11 13.37
C TRP A 236 -0.06 -9.19 13.80
N LEU A 237 -1.37 -8.91 13.74
CA LEU A 237 -2.46 -9.83 14.12
C LEU A 237 -3.41 -10.17 12.95
N VAL A 238 -3.39 -9.37 11.89
CA VAL A 238 -4.25 -9.58 10.72
C VAL A 238 -3.91 -10.88 9.99
N ASN A 239 -4.93 -11.48 9.37
CA ASN A 239 -4.78 -12.70 8.58
C ASN A 239 -5.87 -12.76 7.51
N GLN A 240 -5.70 -13.67 6.54
CA GLN A 240 -6.64 -13.83 5.42
C GLN A 240 -8.10 -13.98 5.86
N THR A 241 -8.39 -14.76 6.91
CA THR A 241 -9.78 -14.99 7.33
C THR A 241 -10.40 -13.72 7.93
N GLY A 242 -9.64 -13.00 8.75
CA GLY A 242 -10.04 -11.70 9.31
C GLY A 242 -10.29 -10.68 8.21
N ASN A 243 -9.31 -10.48 7.32
CA ASN A 243 -9.41 -9.50 6.24
C ASN A 243 -10.59 -9.79 5.29
N ILE A 244 -10.84 -11.05 4.91
CA ILE A 244 -12.02 -11.41 4.10
C ILE A 244 -13.31 -10.97 4.81
N LYS A 245 -13.42 -11.23 6.12
CA LYS A 245 -14.58 -10.81 6.91
C LYS A 245 -14.71 -9.29 6.92
N ASP A 246 -13.62 -8.57 7.19
CA ASP A 246 -13.62 -7.12 7.31
C ASP A 246 -14.00 -6.43 5.98
N ILE A 247 -13.47 -6.94 4.87
CA ILE A 247 -13.79 -6.49 3.50
C ILE A 247 -15.28 -6.70 3.21
N ASN A 248 -15.80 -7.92 3.41
CA ASN A 248 -17.21 -8.25 3.17
C ASN A 248 -18.14 -7.37 4.02
N ASP A 249 -17.79 -7.18 5.30
CA ASP A 249 -18.57 -6.39 6.25
C ASP A 249 -18.60 -4.91 5.85
N ALA A 250 -17.48 -4.34 5.39
CA ALA A 250 -17.39 -2.97 4.91
C ALA A 250 -18.24 -2.76 3.65
N TYR A 251 -18.12 -3.62 2.63
CA TYR A 251 -18.92 -3.49 1.41
C TYR A 251 -20.42 -3.72 1.66
N SER A 252 -20.78 -4.58 2.61
CA SER A 252 -22.16 -4.73 3.08
C SER A 252 -22.71 -3.41 3.65
N ARG A 253 -21.94 -2.70 4.48
CA ARG A 253 -22.34 -1.37 5.01
C ARG A 253 -22.38 -0.29 3.92
N MET A 254 -21.55 -0.39 2.89
CA MET A 254 -21.53 0.53 1.75
C MET A 254 -22.66 0.32 0.74
N ALA A 255 -23.42 -0.79 0.80
CA ALA A 255 -24.44 -1.17 -0.18
C ALA A 255 -25.51 -0.10 -0.49
N GLY A 256 -25.72 0.86 0.43
CA GLY A 256 -26.66 1.97 0.27
C GLY A 256 -26.08 3.26 -0.32
N LEU A 257 -24.83 3.27 -0.78
CA LEU A 257 -24.19 4.44 -1.39
C LEU A 257 -24.44 4.49 -2.91
N PRO A 258 -24.67 5.67 -3.50
CA PRO A 258 -24.99 5.79 -4.91
C PRO A 258 -23.76 5.54 -5.79
N ASN A 259 -23.90 4.66 -6.79
CA ASN A 259 -22.89 4.32 -7.80
C ASN A 259 -21.48 4.26 -7.22
N LEU A 260 -21.23 3.27 -6.36
CA LEU A 260 -19.94 3.06 -5.71
C LEU A 260 -18.89 2.55 -6.71
N PHE A 261 -17.75 3.20 -6.76
CA PHE A 261 -16.55 2.76 -7.46
C PHE A 261 -15.41 2.71 -6.47
N ALA A 262 -14.85 1.51 -6.25
CA ALA A 262 -13.79 1.29 -5.30
C ALA A 262 -12.45 0.93 -5.97
N THR A 263 -11.37 1.05 -5.22
CA THR A 263 -10.07 0.43 -5.53
C THR A 263 -9.57 -0.36 -4.32
N ALA A 264 -8.61 -1.25 -4.55
CA ALA A 264 -7.90 -1.93 -3.47
C ALA A 264 -6.89 -0.96 -2.84
N GLY A 265 -6.81 -0.96 -1.52
CA GLY A 265 -5.69 -0.38 -0.80
C GLY A 265 -4.60 -1.41 -0.48
N ASN A 266 -3.63 -1.01 0.33
CA ASN A 266 -2.51 -1.87 0.71
C ASN A 266 -2.80 -2.67 1.99
N HIS A 267 -3.76 -2.25 2.81
CA HIS A 267 -4.19 -2.99 4.00
C HIS A 267 -5.14 -4.15 3.72
N GLU A 268 -5.73 -4.27 2.53
CA GLU A 268 -6.62 -5.39 2.21
C GLU A 268 -5.92 -6.75 2.25
N SER A 269 -4.60 -6.83 2.04
CA SER A 269 -3.84 -8.06 2.10
C SER A 269 -3.30 -8.40 3.50
N ALA A 270 -3.02 -9.68 3.70
CA ALA A 270 -2.32 -10.20 4.87
C ALA A 270 -1.27 -11.21 4.38
N PRO A 271 0.04 -10.98 4.53
CA PRO A 271 0.68 -9.81 5.15
C PRO A 271 0.32 -8.48 4.48
N VAL A 272 0.39 -7.37 5.23
CA VAL A 272 0.05 -6.04 4.72
C VAL A 272 0.95 -5.70 3.52
N ASN A 273 0.43 -4.99 2.51
CA ASN A 273 1.17 -4.64 1.28
C ASN A 273 1.57 -5.84 0.40
N SER A 274 1.28 -7.09 0.77
CA SER A 274 1.63 -8.27 -0.01
C SER A 274 0.73 -8.38 -1.26
N PHE A 275 1.25 -7.94 -2.41
CA PHE A 275 0.59 -8.07 -3.71
C PHE A 275 1.59 -8.58 -4.76
N PRO A 276 1.88 -9.89 -4.81
CA PRO A 276 2.85 -10.45 -5.74
C PRO A 276 2.36 -10.31 -7.20
N PRO A 277 3.17 -9.72 -8.10
CA PRO A 277 2.92 -9.82 -9.53
C PRO A 277 2.94 -11.27 -10.02
N LYS A 278 2.19 -11.58 -11.07
CA LYS A 278 2.05 -12.94 -11.62
C LYS A 278 3.38 -13.56 -12.05
N ALA A 279 4.33 -12.73 -12.48
CA ALA A 279 5.67 -13.19 -12.91
C ALA A 279 6.46 -13.86 -11.77
N ILE A 280 6.15 -13.54 -10.50
CA ILE A 280 6.77 -14.18 -9.33
C ILE A 280 6.29 -15.63 -9.19
N GLY A 281 5.07 -15.93 -9.66
CA GLY A 281 4.44 -17.24 -9.53
C GLY A 281 3.87 -17.52 -8.14
N ASP A 282 3.86 -16.54 -7.24
CA ASP A 282 3.22 -16.61 -5.93
C ASP A 282 1.75 -16.17 -6.04
N THR A 283 0.82 -17.02 -5.59
CA THR A 283 -0.61 -16.76 -5.64
C THR A 283 -1.22 -16.59 -4.24
N SER A 284 -0.39 -16.43 -3.20
CA SER A 284 -0.81 -16.37 -1.80
C SER A 284 -1.78 -15.23 -1.48
N SER A 285 -1.77 -14.16 -2.29
CA SER A 285 -2.64 -12.99 -2.10
C SER A 285 -3.73 -12.86 -3.17
N GLN A 286 -3.92 -13.87 -4.05
CA GLN A 286 -4.97 -13.87 -5.07
C GLN A 286 -6.38 -13.78 -4.45
N TRP A 287 -6.56 -14.31 -3.24
CA TRP A 287 -7.82 -14.22 -2.49
C TRP A 287 -8.29 -12.78 -2.28
N VAL A 288 -7.37 -11.80 -2.23
CA VAL A 288 -7.72 -10.38 -2.09
C VAL A 288 -8.51 -9.92 -3.31
N TYR A 289 -8.00 -10.19 -4.51
CA TYR A 289 -8.68 -9.85 -5.76
C TYR A 289 -9.99 -10.62 -5.93
N ASP A 290 -10.01 -11.90 -5.54
CA ASP A 290 -11.22 -12.72 -5.62
C ASP A 290 -12.32 -12.19 -4.69
N THR A 291 -11.97 -11.79 -3.46
CA THR A 291 -12.90 -11.22 -2.49
C THR A 291 -13.43 -9.86 -2.95
N LEU A 292 -12.52 -8.94 -3.29
CA LEU A 292 -12.90 -7.60 -3.76
C LEU A 292 -13.75 -7.66 -5.03
N SER A 293 -13.37 -8.49 -6.01
CA SER A 293 -14.12 -8.61 -7.26
C SER A 293 -15.53 -9.17 -7.03
N ALA A 294 -15.70 -10.13 -6.12
CA ALA A 294 -17.01 -10.65 -5.74
C ALA A 294 -17.89 -9.56 -5.10
N ASP A 295 -17.35 -8.82 -4.13
CA ASP A 295 -18.05 -7.72 -3.45
C ASP A 295 -18.34 -6.54 -4.37
N TRP A 296 -17.54 -6.35 -5.42
CA TRP A 296 -17.75 -5.28 -6.40
C TRP A 296 -18.85 -5.58 -7.41
N VAL A 297 -19.25 -6.85 -7.61
CA VAL A 297 -20.27 -7.22 -8.61
C VAL A 297 -21.55 -6.38 -8.53
N PRO A 298 -22.17 -6.16 -7.36
CA PRO A 298 -23.38 -5.34 -7.25
C PRO A 298 -23.19 -3.88 -7.67
N PHE A 299 -21.96 -3.36 -7.56
CA PHE A 299 -21.66 -1.94 -7.79
C PHE A 299 -21.22 -1.65 -9.23
N ILE A 300 -20.35 -2.49 -9.80
CA ILE A 300 -19.73 -2.26 -11.12
C ILE A 300 -20.19 -3.25 -12.19
N GLY A 301 -20.89 -4.31 -11.79
CA GLY A 301 -21.34 -5.40 -12.66
C GLY A 301 -20.26 -6.43 -12.99
N SER A 302 -20.69 -7.62 -13.42
CA SER A 302 -19.83 -8.80 -13.61
C SER A 302 -18.66 -8.56 -14.56
N THR A 303 -18.86 -7.88 -15.70
CA THR A 303 -17.78 -7.65 -16.67
C THR A 303 -16.61 -6.85 -16.09
N ALA A 304 -16.88 -5.80 -15.32
CA ALA A 304 -15.84 -4.99 -14.70
C ALA A 304 -15.19 -5.75 -13.52
N ALA A 305 -15.99 -6.45 -12.71
CA ALA A 305 -15.51 -7.30 -11.64
C ALA A 305 -14.58 -8.43 -12.13
N SER A 306 -14.88 -9.08 -13.27
CA SER A 306 -14.00 -10.11 -13.84
C SER A 306 -12.63 -9.58 -14.27
N SER A 307 -12.53 -8.29 -14.66
CA SER A 307 -11.22 -7.65 -14.88
C SER A 307 -10.47 -7.50 -13.55
N ALA A 308 -11.17 -7.05 -12.50
CA ALA A 308 -10.59 -6.83 -11.18
C ALA A 308 -10.05 -8.12 -10.54
N ALA A 309 -10.70 -9.26 -10.77
CA ALA A 309 -10.24 -10.56 -10.26
C ALA A 309 -8.82 -10.94 -10.73
N SER A 310 -8.32 -10.32 -11.81
CA SER A 310 -7.03 -10.68 -12.39
C SER A 310 -5.84 -10.01 -11.71
N PHE A 311 -5.95 -8.73 -11.35
CA PHE A 311 -4.87 -7.92 -10.76
C PHE A 311 -5.37 -6.68 -9.99
N GLY A 312 -6.65 -6.62 -9.63
CA GLY A 312 -7.23 -5.54 -8.83
C GLY A 312 -7.65 -4.28 -9.59
N ALA A 313 -7.74 -4.31 -10.93
CA ALA A 313 -8.10 -3.13 -11.74
C ALA A 313 -9.33 -3.36 -12.65
N TYR A 314 -10.11 -2.29 -12.87
CA TYR A 314 -11.27 -2.32 -13.77
C TYR A 314 -11.59 -0.96 -14.39
N SER A 315 -12.44 -1.00 -15.42
CA SER A 315 -12.91 0.19 -16.15
C SER A 315 -14.42 0.09 -16.32
N LYS A 316 -15.14 1.14 -15.90
CA LYS A 316 -16.61 1.17 -15.94
C LYS A 316 -17.12 2.56 -16.32
N LEU A 317 -18.04 2.59 -17.28
CA LEU A 317 -18.76 3.81 -17.61
C LEU A 317 -19.82 4.09 -16.52
N LEU A 318 -19.82 5.31 -15.98
CA LEU A 318 -20.87 5.77 -15.07
C LEU A 318 -22.21 5.77 -15.84
N PRO A 319 -23.25 5.07 -15.34
CA PRO A 319 -24.51 4.90 -16.06
C PRO A 319 -25.13 6.22 -16.54
N GLY A 320 -25.59 6.25 -17.79
CA GLY A 320 -26.24 7.43 -18.38
C GLY A 320 -25.32 8.62 -18.64
N SER A 321 -23.99 8.44 -18.62
CA SER A 321 -23.02 9.53 -18.78
C SER A 321 -21.94 9.22 -19.83
N LYS A 322 -21.07 10.21 -20.10
CA LYS A 322 -19.81 10.03 -20.84
C LYS A 322 -18.58 10.06 -19.91
N LEU A 323 -18.78 9.77 -18.63
CA LEU A 323 -17.71 9.71 -17.64
C LEU A 323 -17.38 8.24 -17.36
N ARG A 324 -16.14 7.85 -17.62
CA ARG A 324 -15.59 6.54 -17.29
C ARG A 324 -14.75 6.63 -16.03
N ILE A 325 -14.96 5.68 -15.12
CA ILE A 325 -14.12 5.48 -13.94
C ILE A 325 -13.18 4.32 -14.24
N ILE A 326 -11.88 4.55 -14.08
CA ILE A 326 -10.85 3.52 -14.18
C ILE A 326 -10.21 3.36 -12.81
N SER A 327 -10.35 2.20 -12.21
CA SER A 327 -9.70 1.82 -10.95
C SER A 327 -8.41 1.08 -11.26
N ILE A 328 -7.30 1.54 -10.69
CA ILE A 328 -5.97 0.92 -10.84
C ILE A 328 -5.47 0.41 -9.48
N ASN A 329 -4.78 -0.73 -9.50
CA ASN A 329 -4.12 -1.30 -8.33
C ASN A 329 -2.74 -0.66 -8.15
N THR A 330 -2.65 0.26 -7.20
CA THR A 330 -1.42 1.01 -6.94
C THR A 330 -0.39 0.23 -6.12
N SER A 331 -0.79 -0.86 -5.47
CA SER A 331 0.10 -1.75 -4.70
C SER A 331 1.15 -2.42 -5.59
N LEU A 332 0.90 -2.55 -6.89
CA LEU A 332 1.86 -3.02 -7.90
C LEU A 332 3.04 -2.05 -8.14
N TYR A 333 3.01 -0.85 -7.56
CA TYR A 333 4.06 0.16 -7.70
C TYR A 333 4.56 0.69 -6.34
N TYR A 334 4.11 0.08 -5.25
CA TYR A 334 4.34 0.54 -3.89
C TYR A 334 5.67 0.01 -3.34
N ARG A 335 6.49 0.88 -2.75
CA ARG A 335 7.81 0.52 -2.22
C ARG A 335 7.77 -0.50 -1.09
N SER A 336 6.69 -0.55 -0.31
CA SER A 336 6.53 -1.52 0.79
C SER A 336 5.92 -2.86 0.33
N ASN A 337 5.53 -2.99 -0.94
CA ASN A 337 5.22 -4.29 -1.52
C ASN A 337 6.55 -4.99 -1.85
N PHE A 338 7.06 -5.76 -0.89
CA PHE A 338 8.41 -6.32 -0.97
C PHE A 338 8.61 -7.26 -2.17
N TRP A 339 7.55 -7.94 -2.60
CA TRP A 339 7.56 -8.77 -3.82
C TRP A 339 8.13 -8.07 -5.06
N LEU A 340 8.08 -6.74 -5.14
CA LEU A 340 8.58 -5.98 -6.29
C LEU A 340 10.12 -5.92 -6.36
N TYR A 341 10.87 -6.28 -5.32
CA TYR A 341 12.34 -6.27 -5.31
C TYR A 341 12.96 -7.52 -5.93
N GLU A 342 12.44 -7.91 -7.09
CA GLU A 342 12.95 -9.02 -7.88
C GLU A 342 14.39 -8.78 -8.37
N ALA A 343 15.06 -9.85 -8.82
CA ALA A 343 16.42 -9.76 -9.39
C ALA A 343 16.51 -8.72 -10.52
N THR A 344 15.42 -8.52 -11.27
CA THR A 344 15.20 -7.39 -12.17
C THR A 344 13.76 -6.93 -11.98
N MET A 345 13.58 -5.69 -11.52
CA MET A 345 12.26 -5.12 -11.31
C MET A 345 11.53 -4.95 -12.64
N GLN A 346 10.25 -5.29 -12.67
CA GLN A 346 9.40 -5.11 -13.85
C GLN A 346 9.06 -3.63 -14.05
N ASN A 347 9.09 -3.17 -15.30
CA ASN A 347 8.65 -1.81 -15.62
C ASN A 347 7.12 -1.65 -15.52
N ASP A 348 6.38 -2.73 -15.81
CA ASP A 348 4.92 -2.75 -15.78
C ASP A 348 4.43 -4.10 -15.21
N PRO A 349 4.45 -4.28 -13.88
CA PRO A 349 3.92 -5.48 -13.23
C PRO A 349 2.48 -5.77 -13.69
N ASP A 350 2.24 -7.03 -14.07
CA ASP A 350 0.97 -7.54 -14.61
C ASP A 350 0.43 -6.82 -15.86
N GLY A 351 1.23 -5.96 -16.49
CA GLY A 351 0.84 -5.21 -17.69
C GLY A 351 -0.23 -4.15 -17.43
N GLN A 352 -0.37 -3.67 -16.19
CA GLN A 352 -1.44 -2.75 -15.82
C GLN A 352 -1.32 -1.37 -16.51
N LEU A 353 -0.11 -0.82 -16.71
CA LEU A 353 0.08 0.44 -17.43
C LEU A 353 -0.28 0.28 -18.91
N ALA A 354 0.13 -0.83 -19.53
CA ALA A 354 -0.27 -1.16 -20.89
C ALA A 354 -1.80 -1.30 -20.99
N TRP A 355 -2.44 -2.00 -20.06
CA TRP A 355 -3.89 -2.10 -19.96
C TRP A 355 -4.54 -0.71 -19.81
N LEU A 356 -4.03 0.14 -18.93
CA LEU A 356 -4.53 1.50 -18.71
C LEU A 356 -4.48 2.32 -20.01
N VAL A 357 -3.40 2.22 -20.79
CA VAL A 357 -3.29 2.85 -22.12
C VAL A 357 -4.41 2.37 -23.04
N THR A 358 -4.72 1.06 -23.07
CA THR A 358 -5.84 0.56 -23.90
C THR A 358 -7.19 1.16 -23.49
N GLN A 359 -7.44 1.29 -22.18
CA GLN A 359 -8.68 1.85 -21.65
C GLN A 359 -8.80 3.36 -21.94
N LEU A 360 -7.72 4.11 -21.78
CA LEU A 360 -7.68 5.54 -22.05
C LEU A 360 -7.80 5.84 -23.55
N GLN A 361 -7.19 5.02 -24.41
CA GLN A 361 -7.34 5.18 -25.86
C GLN A 361 -8.78 4.90 -26.30
N ALA A 362 -9.42 3.86 -25.76
CA ALA A 362 -10.82 3.57 -26.05
C ALA A 362 -11.74 4.71 -25.59
N ALA A 363 -11.48 5.31 -24.42
CA ALA A 363 -12.23 6.46 -23.92
C ALA A 363 -12.02 7.71 -24.79
N GLU A 364 -10.78 7.98 -25.24
CA GLU A 364 -10.45 9.07 -26.16
C GLU A 364 -11.21 8.91 -27.49
N ASP A 365 -11.19 7.71 -28.08
CA ASP A 365 -11.88 7.40 -29.34
C ASP A 365 -13.40 7.52 -29.23
N ALA A 366 -13.97 7.20 -28.06
CA ALA A 366 -15.39 7.34 -27.76
C ALA A 366 -15.81 8.78 -27.36
N GLY A 367 -14.86 9.70 -27.21
CA GLY A 367 -15.11 11.06 -26.74
C GLY A 367 -15.62 11.10 -25.29
N GLU A 368 -15.18 10.16 -24.47
CA GLU A 368 -15.47 10.07 -23.04
C GLU A 368 -14.49 10.91 -22.21
N ARG A 369 -14.87 11.21 -20.97
CA ARG A 369 -13.99 11.76 -19.94
C ARG A 369 -13.63 10.66 -18.96
N VAL A 370 -12.43 10.73 -18.40
CA VAL A 370 -11.96 9.69 -17.47
C VAL A 370 -11.66 10.27 -16.09
N TYR A 371 -12.17 9.62 -15.05
CA TYR A 371 -11.59 9.68 -13.71
C TYR A 371 -10.76 8.43 -13.49
N ILE A 372 -9.53 8.61 -13.00
CA ILE A 372 -8.71 7.49 -12.52
C ILE A 372 -8.78 7.50 -11.00
N ILE A 373 -9.06 6.35 -10.41
CA ILE A 373 -9.00 6.13 -8.97
C ILE A 373 -7.91 5.10 -8.68
N GLY A 374 -7.17 5.32 -7.60
CA GLY A 374 -6.20 4.38 -7.04
C GLY A 374 -6.04 4.67 -5.55
N HIS A 375 -5.31 3.83 -4.82
CA HIS A 375 -5.10 4.09 -3.41
C HIS A 375 -3.88 5.02 -3.23
N MET A 376 -2.67 4.57 -3.57
CA MET A 376 -1.44 5.37 -3.47
C MET A 376 -1.37 6.35 -4.64
N PRO A 377 -1.16 7.65 -4.40
CA PRO A 377 -0.88 8.57 -5.50
C PRO A 377 0.48 8.26 -6.13
N LEU A 378 0.48 8.01 -7.44
CA LEU A 378 1.71 7.84 -8.23
C LEU A 378 2.42 9.19 -8.35
N GLY A 379 3.69 9.24 -7.94
CA GLY A 379 4.45 10.49 -7.70
C GLY A 379 4.64 10.83 -6.21
N SER A 380 4.11 10.01 -5.30
CA SER A 380 4.42 10.06 -3.86
C SER A 380 5.81 9.51 -3.54
N THR A 381 6.29 9.80 -2.32
CA THR A 381 7.51 9.19 -1.75
C THR A 381 7.42 7.67 -1.58
N ASP A 382 6.21 7.15 -1.52
CA ASP A 382 5.90 5.75 -1.28
C ASP A 382 5.86 4.93 -2.58
N THR A 383 5.73 5.58 -3.74
CA THR A 383 5.76 4.92 -5.04
C THR A 383 7.19 4.89 -5.61
N PHE A 384 7.54 3.84 -6.36
CA PHE A 384 8.78 3.85 -7.13
C PHE A 384 8.83 4.99 -8.16
N HIS A 385 9.98 5.67 -8.26
CA HIS A 385 10.16 6.78 -9.20
C HIS A 385 9.97 6.37 -10.67
N ASP A 386 10.41 5.14 -11.01
CA ASP A 386 10.22 4.56 -12.34
C ASP A 386 8.74 4.48 -12.71
N ALA A 387 7.93 3.84 -11.86
CA ALA A 387 6.49 3.74 -12.05
C ALA A 387 5.81 5.12 -12.12
N SER A 388 6.23 6.05 -11.26
CA SER A 388 5.73 7.43 -11.27
C SER A 388 6.04 8.15 -12.60
N ASN A 389 7.24 7.95 -13.15
CA ASN A 389 7.62 8.49 -14.46
C ASN A 389 6.76 7.89 -15.58
N TYR A 390 6.57 6.58 -15.60
CA TYR A 390 5.82 5.89 -16.66
C TYR A 390 4.33 6.28 -16.62
N PHE A 391 3.75 6.36 -15.42
CA PHE A 391 2.39 6.88 -15.26
C PHE A 391 2.28 8.36 -15.67
N ASN A 392 3.28 9.19 -15.36
CA ASN A 392 3.30 10.58 -15.82
C ASN A 392 3.26 10.65 -17.35
N GLN A 393 4.03 9.82 -18.08
CA GLN A 393 3.95 9.78 -19.55
C GLN A 393 2.51 9.51 -20.04
N ILE A 394 1.80 8.57 -19.41
CA ILE A 394 0.40 8.24 -19.73
C ILE A 394 -0.52 9.44 -19.46
N THR A 395 -0.43 10.06 -18.28
CA THR A 395 -1.27 11.20 -17.94
C THR A 395 -1.01 12.40 -18.85
N GLN A 396 0.24 12.64 -19.26
CA GLN A 396 0.59 13.68 -20.22
C GLN A 396 0.00 13.41 -21.60
N ARG A 397 0.09 12.16 -22.09
CA ARG A 397 -0.49 11.74 -23.38
C ARG A 397 -2.00 11.89 -23.40
N TYR A 398 -2.70 11.49 -22.33
CA TYR A 398 -4.16 11.48 -22.24
C TYR A 398 -4.74 12.65 -21.43
N SER A 399 -3.97 13.72 -21.23
CA SER A 399 -4.38 14.92 -20.46
C SER A 399 -5.66 15.59 -20.98
N ALA A 400 -5.96 15.45 -22.27
CA ALA A 400 -7.21 15.91 -22.87
C ALA A 400 -8.40 15.01 -22.55
N THR A 401 -8.20 13.73 -22.22
CA THR A 401 -9.23 12.72 -21.93
C THR A 401 -9.46 12.58 -20.42
N ILE A 402 -8.37 12.56 -19.64
CA ILE A 402 -8.39 12.49 -18.18
C ILE A 402 -8.93 13.82 -17.62
N ALA A 403 -10.02 13.73 -16.85
CA ALA A 403 -10.65 14.88 -16.20
C ALA A 403 -10.13 15.10 -14.78
N ALA A 404 -9.87 14.02 -14.03
CA ALA A 404 -9.35 14.07 -12.66
C ALA A 404 -8.70 12.74 -12.27
N LEU A 405 -7.86 12.80 -11.24
CA LEU A 405 -7.25 11.67 -10.57
C LEU A 405 -7.64 11.76 -9.09
N PHE A 406 -8.03 10.63 -8.48
CA PHE A 406 -8.41 10.56 -7.06
C PHE A 406 -7.64 9.44 -6.37
N PHE A 407 -6.98 9.78 -5.27
CA PHE A 407 -6.12 8.89 -4.48
C PHE A 407 -6.34 9.12 -2.98
N GLY A 408 -5.87 8.17 -2.15
CA GLY A 408 -5.89 8.19 -0.68
C GLY A 408 -4.48 8.15 -0.08
N GLU A 409 -4.25 7.26 0.90
CA GLU A 409 -3.01 6.94 1.65
C GLU A 409 -2.47 8.06 2.54
N PHE A 410 -2.48 9.29 2.05
CA PHE A 410 -2.01 10.39 2.85
C PHE A 410 -3.07 10.75 3.89
N ASP A 411 -2.78 10.48 5.17
CA ASP A 411 -3.43 11.06 6.36
C ASP A 411 -3.45 12.61 6.38
N ARG A 412 -2.90 13.25 5.35
CA ARG A 412 -2.91 14.70 5.13
C ARG A 412 -3.38 14.98 3.72
N ALA A 413 -4.32 15.90 3.57
CA ALA A 413 -4.72 16.45 2.27
C ALA A 413 -3.52 17.10 1.57
N SER A 414 -2.78 16.34 0.77
CA SER A 414 -1.73 16.81 -0.12
C SER A 414 -2.18 16.58 -1.55
N LEU A 415 -2.27 17.65 -2.33
CA LEU A 415 -2.37 17.54 -3.77
C LEU A 415 -0.96 17.23 -4.30
N PRO A 416 -0.77 16.23 -5.17
CA PRO A 416 0.47 16.10 -5.91
C PRO A 416 0.65 17.39 -6.72
N THR A 417 1.61 18.22 -6.33
CA THR A 417 1.96 19.40 -7.12
C THR A 417 2.65 18.92 -8.40
N PRO A 418 2.17 19.32 -9.59
CA PRO A 418 2.93 19.08 -10.81
C PRO A 418 4.18 19.95 -10.73
N HIS A 419 5.36 19.32 -10.60
CA HIS A 419 6.65 19.96 -10.82
C HIS A 419 7.07 19.81 -12.27
#